data_AF-A0A377WKJ0-F1
#
_entry.id   AF-A0A377WKJ0-F1
#
_cell.length_a   1.000
_cell.length_b   1.000
_cell.length_c   1.000
_cell.angle_alpha   90.00
_cell.angle_beta   90.00
_cell.angle_gamma   90.00
#
_symmetry.space_group_name_H-M   'P 1'
#
loop_
_entity.id
_entity.type
_entity.pdbx_description
1 polymer ?
#
loop_
_entity_poly.entity_id
_entity_poly.type
_entity_poly.pdbx_seq_one_letter_code
_entity_poly.pdbx_strand_id
1 'polypeptide(L)'
;MQAPVTAIVAWDSAFYDRLPTLFPHGDARSWFTSSPQLAEETAFRNSSLQAAYLIFACRARGLDTGPMSGFDREKVDAAFFADNGWKSNLLVNIGYGDPGKLYGRLPRLSFDEACLLA
;
A
#
# COMPACT_ATOMS: atom_id res chain seq x y z
N MET A 1 -6.23 -11.25 20.88
CA MET A 1 -7.04 -11.38 19.66
C MET A 1 -6.09 -11.31 18.49
N GLN A 2 -5.98 -12.38 17.70
CA GLN A 2 -5.06 -12.46 16.56
C GLN A 2 -5.86 -12.19 15.29
N ALA A 3 -5.37 -11.30 14.42
CA ALA A 3 -5.93 -11.20 13.07
C ALA A 3 -5.64 -12.53 12.34
N PRO A 4 -6.63 -13.17 11.71
CA PRO A 4 -6.41 -14.44 11.02
C PRO A 4 -5.48 -14.31 9.81
N VAL A 5 -5.35 -13.10 9.24
CA VAL A 5 -4.48 -12.82 8.09
C VAL A 5 -3.79 -11.47 8.26
N THR A 6 -2.51 -11.43 7.89
CA THR A 6 -1.77 -10.19 7.66
C THR A 6 -1.34 -10.14 6.20
N ALA A 7 -1.81 -9.13 5.47
CA ALA A 7 -1.35 -8.86 4.11
C ALA A 7 -0.10 -7.98 4.15
N ILE A 8 0.91 -8.34 3.36
CA ILE A 8 2.06 -7.48 3.08
C ILE A 8 1.77 -6.79 1.74
N VAL A 9 1.48 -5.49 1.77
CA VAL A 9 1.37 -4.71 0.55
C VAL A 9 2.77 -4.33 0.11
N ALA A 10 3.15 -4.70 -1.10
CA ALA A 10 4.47 -4.45 -1.67
C ALA A 10 4.35 -3.82 -3.06
N TRP A 11 5.48 -3.34 -3.58
CA TRP A 11 5.61 -2.93 -4.97
C TRP A 11 6.84 -3.52 -5.63
N ASP A 12 6.73 -3.69 -6.94
CA ASP A 12 7.82 -4.08 -7.80
C ASP A 12 8.65 -2.84 -8.17
N SER A 13 9.95 -2.86 -7.85
CA SER A 13 10.87 -1.77 -8.21
C SER A 13 11.16 -1.69 -9.71
N ALA A 14 10.88 -2.78 -10.44
CA ALA A 14 10.99 -2.89 -11.89
C ALA A 14 9.63 -3.03 -12.58
N PHE A 15 8.55 -2.51 -11.97
CA PHE A 15 7.19 -2.59 -12.53
C PHE A 15 7.10 -2.16 -14.00
N TYR A 16 7.97 -1.27 -14.45
CA TYR A 16 8.05 -0.76 -15.81
C TYR A 16 8.31 -1.86 -16.85
N ASP A 17 8.90 -2.99 -16.47
CA ASP A 17 9.07 -4.16 -17.35
C ASP A 17 7.73 -4.81 -17.73
N ARG A 18 6.67 -4.57 -16.95
CA ARG A 18 5.31 -5.05 -17.25
C ARG A 18 4.48 -4.06 -18.05
N LEU A 19 4.95 -2.82 -18.24
CA LEU A 19 4.20 -1.80 -18.98
C LEU A 19 3.89 -2.14 -20.45
N PRO A 20 4.73 -2.91 -21.19
CA PRO A 20 4.32 -3.37 -22.52
C PRO A 20 3.02 -4.20 -22.50
N THR A 21 2.76 -4.94 -21.43
CA THR A 21 1.50 -5.68 -21.22
C THR A 21 0.40 -4.79 -20.66
N LEU A 22 0.71 -3.95 -19.66
CA LEU A 22 -0.28 -3.18 -18.90
C LEU A 22 -0.73 -1.89 -19.60
N PHE A 23 0.08 -1.37 -20.51
CA PHE A 23 -0.18 -0.15 -21.27
C PHE A 23 0.29 -0.31 -22.72
N PRO A 24 -0.42 -1.09 -23.56
CA PRO A 24 0.02 -1.41 -24.92
C PRO A 24 -0.12 -0.24 -25.92
N HIS A 25 -0.59 0.93 -25.46
CA HIS A 25 -0.81 2.10 -26.31
C HIS A 25 0.46 2.94 -26.56
N GLY A 26 1.59 2.62 -25.91
CA GLY A 26 2.87 3.27 -26.14
C GLY A 26 4.00 2.63 -25.34
N ASP A 27 5.25 3.03 -25.63
CA ASP A 27 6.42 2.57 -24.88
C ASP A 27 6.57 3.35 -23.55
N ALA A 28 5.64 3.08 -22.62
CA ALA A 28 5.66 3.69 -21.30
C ALA A 28 6.81 3.18 -20.42
N ARG A 29 7.47 2.07 -20.78
CA ARG A 29 8.65 1.57 -20.06
C ARG A 29 9.74 2.63 -20.05
N SER A 30 10.00 3.26 -21.20
CA SER A 30 11.01 4.30 -21.37
C SER A 30 10.84 5.51 -20.42
N TRP A 31 9.62 5.77 -19.94
CA TRP A 31 9.32 6.90 -19.06
C TRP A 31 9.90 6.75 -17.65
N PHE A 32 10.14 5.51 -17.21
CA PHE A 32 10.55 5.20 -15.84
C PHE A 32 11.97 4.64 -15.74
N THR A 33 12.64 4.38 -16.86
CA THR A 33 13.99 3.77 -16.86
C THR A 33 15.13 4.79 -16.78
N SER A 34 14.86 6.09 -16.92
CA SER A 34 15.88 7.15 -16.86
C SER A 34 16.17 7.66 -15.45
N SER A 35 15.31 7.36 -14.47
CA SER A 35 15.46 7.80 -13.08
C SER A 35 14.93 6.74 -12.11
N PRO A 36 15.81 6.13 -11.28
CA PRO A 36 15.38 5.22 -10.22
C PRO A 36 14.45 5.88 -9.21
N GLN A 37 14.67 7.16 -8.89
CA GLN A 37 13.85 7.90 -7.94
C GLN A 37 12.42 8.09 -8.46
N LEU A 38 12.26 8.43 -9.74
CA LEU A 38 10.96 8.56 -10.38
C LEU A 38 10.19 7.22 -10.39
N ALA A 39 10.90 6.12 -10.70
CA ALA A 39 10.31 4.79 -10.67
C ALA A 39 9.86 4.41 -9.26
N GLU A 40 10.70 4.64 -8.25
CA GLU A 40 10.38 4.35 -6.84
C GLU A 40 9.18 5.17 -6.36
N GLU A 41 9.19 6.49 -6.56
CA GLU A 41 8.09 7.37 -6.14
C GLU A 41 6.76 6.96 -6.78
N THR A 42 6.80 6.61 -8.07
CA THR A 42 5.63 6.16 -8.83
C THR A 42 5.10 4.84 -8.30
N ALA A 43 5.97 3.85 -8.13
CA ALA A 43 5.60 2.53 -7.61
C ALA A 43 5.05 2.62 -6.18
N PHE A 44 5.71 3.39 -5.31
CA PHE A 44 5.30 3.64 -3.93
C PHE A 44 3.92 4.28 -3.84
N ARG A 45 3.69 5.36 -4.60
CA ARG A 45 2.38 6.05 -4.63
C ARG A 45 1.28 5.15 -5.13
N ASN A 46 1.51 4.43 -6.23
CA ASN A 46 0.52 3.52 -6.81
C ASN A 46 0.19 2.36 -5.85
N SER A 47 1.19 1.79 -5.19
CA SER A 47 1.02 0.78 -4.14
C SER A 47 0.18 1.31 -2.97
N SER A 48 0.43 2.54 -2.53
CA SER A 48 -0.33 3.18 -1.45
C SER A 48 -1.81 3.38 -1.80
N LEU A 49 -2.10 3.79 -3.05
CA LEU A 49 -3.47 3.91 -3.54
C LEU A 49 -4.18 2.55 -3.61
N GLN A 50 -3.49 1.51 -4.08
CA GLN A 50 -4.03 0.15 -4.10
C GLN A 50 -4.27 -0.41 -2.68
N ALA A 51 -3.38 -0.09 -1.73
CA ALA A 51 -3.58 -0.43 -0.33
C ALA A 51 -4.85 0.23 0.23
N ALA A 52 -5.11 1.49 -0.10
CA ALA A 52 -6.33 2.19 0.28
C ALA A 52 -7.57 1.48 -0.28
N TYR A 53 -7.55 1.07 -1.55
CA TYR A 53 -8.64 0.29 -2.15
C TYR A 53 -8.85 -1.06 -1.46
N LEU A 54 -7.79 -1.79 -1.13
CA LEU A 54 -7.86 -3.05 -0.36
C LEU A 54 -8.54 -2.81 1.01
N ILE A 55 -8.08 -1.80 1.75
CA ILE A 55 -8.62 -1.45 3.06
C ILE A 55 -10.12 -1.11 2.96
N PHE A 56 -10.50 -0.30 1.98
CA PHE A 56 -11.90 0.04 1.74
C PHE A 56 -12.74 -1.19 1.38
N ALA A 57 -12.23 -2.08 0.51
CA ALA A 57 -12.92 -3.30 0.12
C ALA A 57 -13.13 -4.24 1.31
N CYS A 58 -12.11 -4.46 2.15
CA CYS A 58 -12.23 -5.25 3.38
C CYS A 58 -13.34 -4.68 4.30
N ARG A 59 -13.31 -3.37 4.55
CA ARG A 59 -14.32 -2.70 5.39
C ARG A 59 -15.72 -2.79 4.82
N ALA A 60 -15.88 -2.60 3.52
CA ALA A 60 -17.17 -2.76 2.83
C ALA A 60 -17.72 -4.19 2.95
N ARG A 61 -16.84 -5.17 3.17
CA ARG A 61 -17.21 -6.58 3.39
C ARG A 61 -17.41 -6.94 4.87
N GLY A 62 -17.36 -5.97 5.78
CA GLY A 62 -17.55 -6.16 7.22
C GLY A 62 -16.30 -6.63 7.96
N LEU A 63 -15.11 -6.50 7.37
CA LEU A 63 -13.84 -6.81 8.00
C LEU A 63 -13.20 -5.55 8.59
N ASP A 64 -12.56 -5.70 9.73
CA ASP A 64 -11.67 -4.71 10.32
C ASP A 64 -10.27 -4.82 9.73
N THR A 65 -9.59 -3.68 9.67
CA THR A 65 -8.25 -3.56 9.10
C THR A 65 -7.36 -2.72 10.01
N GLY A 66 -6.21 -3.26 10.39
CA GLY A 66 -5.13 -2.53 11.07
C GLY A 66 -3.94 -2.29 10.14
N PRO A 67 -3.94 -1.20 9.34
CA PRO A 67 -2.80 -0.82 8.53
C PRO A 67 -1.65 -0.29 9.40
N MET A 68 -0.42 -0.71 9.12
CA MET A 68 0.79 -0.34 9.87
C MET A 68 1.96 -0.05 8.93
N SER A 69 2.62 1.09 9.14
CA SER A 69 3.85 1.47 8.44
C SER A 69 5.10 1.44 9.34
N GLY A 70 4.93 1.30 10.66
CA GLY A 70 6.02 1.26 11.64
C GLY A 70 6.59 -0.14 11.85
N PHE A 71 7.28 -0.68 10.85
CA PHE A 71 7.95 -1.98 10.91
C PHE A 71 9.31 -1.95 10.21
N ASP A 72 10.11 -2.99 10.42
CA ASP A 72 11.42 -3.17 9.76
C ASP A 72 11.22 -3.71 8.33
N ARG A 73 11.22 -2.79 7.36
CA ARG A 73 11.02 -3.11 5.94
C ARG A 73 12.10 -4.03 5.39
N GLU A 74 13.36 -3.83 5.78
CA GLU A 74 14.48 -4.65 5.30
C GLU A 74 14.32 -6.11 5.73
N LYS A 75 13.91 -6.36 6.97
CA LYS A 75 13.61 -7.72 7.44
C LYS A 75 12.43 -8.35 6.72
N VAL A 76 11.34 -7.61 6.49
CA VAL A 76 10.18 -8.11 5.75
C VAL A 76 10.57 -8.43 4.30
N ASP A 77 11.28 -7.53 3.63
CA ASP A 77 11.70 -7.70 2.24
C ASP A 77 12.64 -8.91 2.11
N ALA A 78 13.60 -9.07 3.03
CA ALA A 78 14.49 -10.23 3.04
C ALA A 78 13.76 -11.56 3.29
N ALA A 79 12.71 -11.55 4.12
CA ALA A 79 11.98 -12.78 4.46
C ALA A 79 10.99 -13.21 3.37
N PHE A 80 10.34 -12.26 2.69
CA PHE A 80 9.20 -12.54 1.79
C PHE A 80 9.45 -12.22 0.33
N PHE A 81 10.44 -11.38 0.01
CA PHE A 81 10.64 -10.82 -1.34
C PHE A 81 12.07 -10.94 -1.86
N ALA A 82 12.93 -11.74 -1.20
CA ALA A 82 14.32 -11.93 -1.63
C ALA A 82 14.45 -12.38 -3.10
N ASP A 83 13.56 -13.26 -3.55
CA ASP A 83 13.64 -13.84 -4.89
C ASP A 83 13.11 -12.92 -6.00
N ASN A 84 12.24 -11.95 -5.67
CA ASN A 84 11.58 -11.08 -6.65
C ASN A 84 11.98 -9.60 -6.55
N GLY A 85 12.70 -9.20 -5.50
CA GLY A 85 13.18 -7.83 -5.32
C GLY A 85 12.09 -6.80 -5.01
N TRP A 86 10.89 -7.24 -4.62
CA TRP A 86 9.81 -6.35 -4.21
C TRP A 86 10.12 -5.66 -2.90
N LYS A 87 9.49 -4.50 -2.71
CA LYS A 87 9.66 -3.66 -1.53
C LYS A 87 8.33 -3.52 -0.80
N SER A 88 8.35 -3.79 0.50
CA SER A 88 7.18 -3.65 1.37
C SER A 88 6.80 -2.18 1.58
N ASN A 89 5.49 -1.92 1.64
CA ASN A 89 4.88 -0.62 1.89
C ASN A 89 4.27 -0.54 3.27
N LEU A 90 3.23 -1.35 3.47
CA LEU A 90 2.50 -1.45 4.71
C LEU A 90 2.07 -2.89 4.96
N LEU A 91 1.90 -3.19 6.25
CA LEU A 91 1.23 -4.40 6.69
C LEU A 91 -0.23 -4.07 6.95
N VAL A 92 -1.14 -4.97 6.58
CA VAL A 92 -2.57 -4.84 6.90
C VAL A 92 -3.03 -6.09 7.62
N ASN A 93 -3.25 -5.98 8.92
CA ASN A 93 -3.93 -7.02 9.70
C ASN A 93 -5.42 -6.99 9.36
N ILE A 94 -5.99 -8.12 8.94
CA ILE A 94 -7.37 -8.23 8.45
C ILE A 94 -8.11 -9.27 9.29
N GLY A 95 -9.30 -8.93 9.78
CA GLY A 95 -10.11 -9.84 10.59
C GLY A 95 -11.38 -9.22 11.12
N TYR A 96 -11.87 -9.76 12.24
CA TYR A 96 -12.98 -9.20 13.00
C TYR A 96 -12.45 -8.71 14.35
N GLY A 97 -12.62 -7.42 14.62
CA GLY A 97 -12.24 -6.81 15.88
C GLY A 97 -13.24 -7.12 17.00
N ASP A 98 -12.78 -6.99 18.24
CA ASP A 98 -13.62 -7.08 19.43
C ASP A 98 -14.41 -5.77 19.58
N PRO A 99 -15.75 -5.73 19.42
CA PRO A 99 -16.49 -4.47 19.55
C PRO A 99 -16.28 -3.79 20.91
N GLY A 100 -15.97 -4.56 21.96
CA GLY A 100 -15.67 -4.02 23.31
C GLY A 100 -14.26 -3.47 23.48
N LYS A 101 -13.34 -3.69 22.53
CA LYS A 101 -11.95 -3.17 22.57
C LYS A 101 -11.62 -2.23 21.42
N LEU A 102 -12.48 -2.15 20.40
CA LEU A 102 -12.31 -1.20 19.32
C LEU A 102 -12.54 0.23 19.83
N TYR A 103 -11.60 1.12 19.51
CA TYR A 103 -11.80 2.53 19.73
C TYR A 103 -12.85 3.07 18.75
N GLY A 104 -13.63 4.05 19.20
CA GLY A 104 -14.46 4.85 18.31
C GLY A 104 -13.61 5.62 17.30
N ARG A 105 -14.29 6.31 16.38
CA ARG A 105 -13.61 7.17 15.41
C ARG A 105 -12.80 8.24 16.13
N LEU A 106 -11.49 8.26 15.92
CA LEU A 106 -10.60 9.30 16.45
C LEU A 106 -10.87 10.66 15.79
N PRO A 107 -10.46 11.77 16.44
CA PRO A 107 -10.55 13.11 15.85
C PRO A 107 -9.89 13.16 14.47
N ARG A 108 -10.48 13.93 13.55
CA ARG A 108 -9.89 14.29 12.26
C ARG A 108 -9.83 15.80 12.16
N LEU A 109 -8.82 16.30 11.44
CA LEU A 109 -8.75 17.72 11.08
C LEU A 109 -10.07 18.17 10.46
N SER A 110 -10.47 19.41 10.77
CA SER A 110 -11.54 20.07 10.05
C SER A 110 -11.14 20.32 8.60
N PHE A 111 -12.10 20.68 7.74
CA PHE A 111 -11.82 20.99 6.35
C PHE A 111 -10.83 22.15 6.21
N ASP A 112 -11.06 23.25 6.95
CA ASP A 112 -10.23 24.45 6.89
C ASP A 112 -8.79 24.21 7.37
N GLU A 113 -8.58 23.23 8.27
CA GLU A 113 -7.24 22.81 8.69
C GLU A 113 -6.56 21.89 7.67
N ALA A 114 -7.33 21.09 6.93
CA ALA A 114 -6.80 20.07 6.02
C ALA A 114 -6.69 20.52 4.55
N CYS A 115 -7.35 21.61 4.16
CA CYS A 115 -7.52 22.01 2.77
C CYS A 115 -7.30 23.51 2.59
N LEU A 116 -6.63 23.89 1.49
CA LEU A 116 -6.52 25.27 1.02
C LEU A 116 -7.25 25.40 -0.31
N LEU A 117 -8.05 26.46 -0.47
CA LEU A 117 -8.69 26.81 -1.72
C LEU A 117 -7.81 27.83 -2.46
N ALA A 118 -7.67 27.66 -3.77
CA ALA A 118 -6.93 28.57 -4.66
C ALA A 118 -7.90 29.42 -5.49
#